data_AF-H0TXY3-F1
#
_entry.id   AF-H0TXY3-F1
#
_cell.length_a   1.000
_cell.length_b   1.000
_cell.length_c   1.000
_cell.angle_alpha   90.00
_cell.angle_beta   90.00
_cell.angle_gamma   90.00
#
_symmetry.space_group_name_H-M   'P 1'
#
loop_
_entity.id
_entity.type
_entity.pdbx_description
1 polymer ?
#
loop_
_entity_poly.entity_id
_entity_poly.type
_entity_poly.pdbx_seq_one_letter_code
_entity_poly.pdbx_strand_id
1 'polypeptide(L)' 'MLPRLSIIACALTVGLSILASLQPARAQDAMEAEMIGYHQLCQKGDRRACIRFGILIGRNEQRHADWRRAHADWWWWER' A
#
# COMPACT_ATOMS: atom_id res chain seq x y z
N MET A 1 -8.11 0.68 55.40
CA MET A 1 -9.55 0.95 55.17
C MET A 1 -9.75 1.31 53.70
N LEU A 2 -10.17 0.37 52.84
CA LEU A 2 -10.82 0.72 51.58
C LEU A 2 -12.26 1.16 51.92
N PRO A 3 -12.85 2.13 51.22
CA PRO A 3 -13.79 1.69 50.19
C PRO A 3 -13.95 2.61 48.95
N ARG A 4 -13.98 1.94 47.78
CA ARG A 4 -15.07 2.07 46.78
C ARG A 4 -15.22 3.39 46.01
N LEU A 5 -14.25 3.82 45.21
CA LEU A 5 -14.57 4.82 44.17
C LEU A 5 -13.84 4.75 42.83
N SER A 6 -12.92 3.81 42.61
CA SER A 6 -12.11 3.79 41.38
C SER A 6 -12.55 2.78 40.30
N ILE A 7 -13.79 2.27 40.34
CA ILE A 7 -14.25 1.24 39.37
C ILE A 7 -14.98 1.84 38.15
N ILE A 8 -15.25 3.15 38.10
CA ILE A 8 -16.01 3.78 37.00
C ILE A 8 -15.13 4.72 36.17
N ALA A 9 -14.11 4.20 35.49
CA ALA A 9 -13.38 5.00 34.48
C ALA A 9 -12.57 4.16 33.46
N CYS A 10 -12.97 2.94 33.13
CA CYS A 10 -12.26 2.12 32.13
C CYS A 10 -13.08 1.75 30.89
N ALA A 11 -14.25 2.36 30.68
CA ALA A 11 -15.18 1.91 29.64
C ALA A 11 -15.26 2.79 28.38
N LEU A 12 -14.30 3.69 28.11
CA LEU A 12 -14.44 4.67 27.00
C LEU A 12 -13.22 4.86 26.08
N THR A 13 -12.31 3.88 25.97
CA THR A 13 -11.17 4.00 25.02
C THR A 13 -11.00 2.84 24.03
N VAL A 14 -11.98 1.94 23.90
CA VAL A 14 -11.87 0.78 22.97
C VAL A 14 -12.52 1.03 21.59
N GLY A 15 -13.08 2.21 21.34
CA GLY A 15 -13.85 2.48 20.12
C GLY A 15 -13.07 2.92 18.87
N LEU A 16 -11.80 3.32 18.98
CA LEU A 16 -11.13 4.10 17.92
C LEU A 16 -10.06 3.35 17.11
N SER A 17 -9.91 2.02 17.28
CA SER A 17 -8.84 1.27 16.61
C SER A 17 -9.26 0.59 15.30
N ILE A 18 -10.56 0.48 15.00
CA ILE A 18 -11.07 -0.32 13.86
C ILE A 18 -11.00 0.44 12.52
N LEU A 19 -10.92 1.77 12.53
CA LEU A 19 -10.92 2.57 11.30
C LEU A 19 -9.54 2.68 10.62
N ALA A 20 -8.44 2.42 11.34
CA ALA A 20 -7.09 2.57 10.79
C ALA A 20 -6.69 1.45 9.80
N SER A 21 -7.36 0.29 9.85
CA SER A 21 -7.02 -0.88 9.02
C SER A 21 -7.67 -0.92 7.64
N LEU A 22 -8.67 -0.06 7.35
CA LEU A 22 -9.39 -0.06 6.07
C LEU A 22 -8.77 0.86 5.01
N GLN A 23 -7.92 1.80 5.44
CA GLN A 23 -7.27 2.77 4.56
C GLN A 23 -6.09 2.20 3.73
N PRO A 24 -5.22 1.32 4.24
CA PRO A 24 -4.04 0.90 3.49
C PRO A 24 -4.41 0.09 2.24
N ALA A 25 -5.42 -0.78 2.30
CA ALA A 25 -5.82 -1.59 1.15
C ALA A 25 -6.28 -0.74 -0.04
N ARG A 26 -7.18 0.23 0.16
CA ARG A 26 -7.65 1.09 -0.94
C ARG A 26 -6.57 1.98 -1.55
N ALA A 27 -5.68 2.52 -0.71
CA ALA A 27 -4.55 3.31 -1.20
C ALA A 27 -3.55 2.44 -1.97
N GLN A 28 -3.34 1.19 -1.54
CA GLN A 28 -2.51 0.21 -2.23
C GLN A 28 -3.12 -0.20 -3.58
N ASP A 29 -4.43 -0.43 -3.64
CA ASP A 29 -5.15 -0.77 -4.87
C ASP A 29 -5.08 0.38 -5.89
N ALA A 30 -5.25 1.62 -5.42
CA ALA A 30 -5.14 2.80 -6.28
C ALA A 30 -3.73 2.98 -6.86
N MET A 31 -2.69 2.74 -6.04
CA MET A 31 -1.30 2.77 -6.48
C MET A 31 -1.03 1.70 -7.54
N GLU A 32 -1.51 0.48 -7.31
CA GLU A 32 -1.33 -0.64 -8.25
C GLU A 32 -2.01 -0.36 -9.60
N ALA A 33 -3.22 0.20 -9.58
CA ALA A 33 -3.90 0.65 -10.81
C ALA A 33 -3.11 1.75 -11.56
N GLU A 34 -2.52 2.71 -10.85
CA GLU A 34 -1.66 3.74 -11.44
C GLU A 34 -0.42 3.13 -12.11
N MET A 35 0.22 2.16 -11.46
CA MET A 35 1.38 1.44 -12.02
C MET A 35 1.02 0.63 -13.27
N ILE A 36 -0.11 -0.08 -13.27
CA ILE A 36 -0.60 -0.81 -14.45
C ILE A 36 -0.76 0.16 -15.64
N GLY A 37 -1.38 1.32 -15.40
CA GLY A 37 -1.56 2.33 -16.45
C GLY A 37 -0.23 2.82 -17.04
N TYR A 38 0.75 3.15 -16.19
CA TYR A 38 2.07 3.56 -16.69
C TYR A 38 2.84 2.44 -17.37
N HIS A 39 2.73 1.21 -16.90
CA HIS A 39 3.37 0.07 -17.54
C HIS A 39 2.84 -0.16 -18.96
N GLN A 40 1.53 -0.10 -19.15
CA GLN A 40 0.92 -0.24 -20.48
C GLN A 40 1.34 0.87 -21.45
N LEU A 41 1.45 2.12 -20.97
CA LEU A 41 1.94 3.23 -21.78
C LEU A 41 3.44 3.09 -22.09
N CYS A 42 4.22 2.62 -21.12
CA CYS A 42 5.64 2.33 -21.32
C CYS A 42 5.86 1.27 -22.39
N GLN A 43 5.09 0.18 -22.38
CA GLN A 43 5.14 -0.86 -23.41
C GLN A 43 4.80 -0.33 -24.82
N LYS A 44 4.01 0.74 -24.90
CA LYS A 44 3.69 1.44 -26.16
C LYS A 44 4.76 2.45 -26.59
N GLY A 45 5.85 2.58 -25.84
CA GLY A 45 6.97 3.46 -26.16
C GLY A 45 6.91 4.86 -25.51
N ASP A 46 5.96 5.11 -24.60
CA ASP A 46 5.94 6.38 -23.86
C ASP A 46 7.08 6.42 -22.82
N ARG A 47 8.15 7.16 -23.17
CA ARG A 47 9.32 7.33 -22.31
C ARG A 47 8.99 7.94 -20.94
N ARG A 48 8.05 8.88 -20.87
CA ARG A 48 7.67 9.51 -19.59
C ARG A 48 6.96 8.51 -18.70
N ALA A 49 6.09 7.69 -19.28
CA ALA A 49 5.43 6.61 -18.56
C ALA A 49 6.42 5.58 -18.02
N CYS A 50 7.43 5.18 -18.79
CA CYS A 50 8.49 4.27 -18.32
C CYS A 50 9.24 4.81 -17.09
N ILE A 51 9.62 6.09 -17.13
CA ILE A 51 10.30 6.73 -16.00
C ILE A 51 9.39 6.76 -14.77
N ARG A 52 8.12 7.14 -14.96
CA ARG A 52 7.16 7.23 -13.85
C ARG A 52 6.87 5.87 -13.24
N PHE A 53 6.73 4.85 -14.07
CA PHE A 53 6.60 3.46 -13.65
C PHE A 53 7.81 3.02 -12.79
N GLY A 54 9.04 3.24 -13.27
CA GLY A 54 10.27 2.93 -12.55
C GLY A 54 10.40 3.65 -11.19
N ILE A 55 9.94 4.89 -11.11
CA ILE A 55 9.91 5.63 -9.84
C ILE A 55 8.88 5.03 -8.87
N LEU A 56 7.68 4.68 -9.35
CA LEU A 56 6.60 4.15 -8.50
C LEU A 56 6.95 2.75 -7.98
N ILE A 57 7.44 1.87 -8.84
CA ILE A 57 7.87 0.53 -8.44
C ILE A 57 9.02 0.64 -7.42
N GLY A 58 10.00 1.53 -7.63
CA GLY A 58 11.14 1.72 -6.73
C GLY A 58 10.78 2.25 -5.34
N ARG A 59 9.78 3.12 -5.22
CA ARG A 59 9.37 3.67 -3.90
C ARG A 59 8.73 2.66 -2.95
N ASN A 60 8.30 1.50 -3.44
CA ASN A 60 7.48 0.57 -2.67
C ASN A 60 8.17 -0.78 -2.46
N GLU A 61 9.44 -0.74 -2.03
CA GLU A 61 10.33 -1.90 -1.88
C GLU A 61 9.73 -3.03 -1.05
N GLN A 62 8.98 -2.70 0.00
CA GLN A 62 8.33 -3.67 0.88
C GLN A 62 7.39 -4.62 0.15
N ARG A 63 6.82 -4.21 -1.00
CA ARG A 63 5.90 -5.04 -1.80
C ARG A 63 6.55 -5.68 -3.01
N HIS A 64 7.85 -5.44 -3.27
CA HIS A 64 8.50 -5.97 -4.46
C HIS A 64 8.40 -7.49 -4.57
N ALA A 65 8.50 -8.21 -3.46
CA ALA A 65 8.38 -9.68 -3.47
C ALA A 65 6.98 -10.15 -3.92
N ASP A 66 5.93 -9.46 -3.48
CA ASP A 66 4.56 -9.78 -3.89
C ASP A 66 4.30 -9.40 -5.34
N TRP A 67 4.73 -8.21 -5.76
CA TRP A 67 4.55 -7.79 -7.14
C TRP A 67 5.41 -8.55 -8.13
N ARG A 68 6.65 -8.97 -7.79
CA ARG A 68 7.44 -9.87 -8.65
C ARG A 68 6.71 -11.18 -8.93
N ARG A 69 5.99 -11.71 -7.93
CA ARG A 69 5.17 -12.91 -8.10
C ARG A 69 3.95 -12.64 -8.97
N ALA A 70 3.26 -11.52 -8.77
CA ALA A 70 2.00 -11.21 -9.46
C ALA A 70 2.18 -10.66 -10.89
N HIS A 71 3.26 -9.92 -11.15
CA HIS A 71 3.48 -9.13 -12.36
C HIS A 71 4.92 -9.30 -12.88
N ALA A 72 5.43 -10.53 -12.99
CA ALA A 72 6.85 -10.79 -13.30
C ALA A 72 7.39 -10.08 -14.56
N ASP A 73 6.52 -9.77 -15.52
CA ASP A 73 6.84 -9.04 -16.76
C ASP A 73 7.31 -7.60 -16.54
N TRP A 74 6.89 -6.96 -15.46
CA TRP A 74 7.32 -5.61 -15.09
C TRP A 74 8.81 -5.55 -14.74
N TRP A 75 9.45 -6.67 -14.34
CA TRP A 75 10.87 -6.78 -13.93
C TRP A 75 11.78 -7.22 -15.08
N TRP A 76 11.48 -6.78 -16.30
CA TRP A 76 12.19 -7.22 -17.51
C TRP A 76 13.70 -6.94 -17.52
N TRP A 77 14.19 -5.98 -16.72
CA TRP A 77 15.60 -5.63 -16.58
C TRP A 77 16.38 -6.50 -15.60
N GLU A 78 15.72 -7.33 -14.79
CA GLU A 78 16.38 -8.28 -13.87
C GLU A 78 16.77 -9.60 -14.56
N ARG A 79 16.56 -9.70 -15.88
CA ARG A 79 16.88 -10.87 -16.70
C ARG A 79 18.07 -10.66 -17.62
#